data_AF-A0A1N7M576-F1
#
_entry.id   AF-A0A1N7M576-F1
#
_cell.length_a   1.000
_cell.length_b   1.000
_cell.length_c   1.000
_cell.angle_alpha   90.00
_cell.angle_beta   90.00
_cell.angle_gamma   90.00
#
_symmetry.space_group_name_H-M   'P 1'
#
loop_
_entity.id
_entity.type
_entity.pdbx_description
1 polymer ?
#
loop_
_entity_poly.entity_id
_entity_poly.type
_entity_poly.pdbx_seq_one_letter_code
_entity_poly.pdbx_strand_id
1 'polypeptide(L)' 'MTNQIAIGLAVLVVLFFGVDAVMLHGSASLFLAKEMMKLTEWMAFWR' A
#
# COMPACT_ATOMS: atom_id res chain seq x y z
N MET A 1 -11.75 -0.78 -17.61
CA MET A 1 -11.30 -1.75 -16.59
C MET A 1 -12.14 -3.01 -16.75
N THR A 2 -11.55 -4.12 -17.21
CA THR A 2 -12.27 -5.40 -17.24
C THR A 2 -12.24 -6.02 -15.85
N ASN A 3 -13.30 -6.75 -15.47
CA ASN A 3 -13.38 -7.44 -14.18
C ASN A 3 -12.15 -8.36 -13.95
N GLN A 4 -11.59 -8.90 -15.03
CA GLN A 4 -10.38 -9.72 -15.01
C GLN A 4 -9.16 -8.95 -14.47
N ILE A 5 -8.95 -7.71 -14.91
CA ILE A 5 -7.83 -6.87 -14.44
C ILE A 5 -8.05 -6.52 -12.97
N ALA A 6 -9.28 -6.19 -12.57
CA ALA A 6 -9.60 -5.87 -11.18
C ALA A 6 -9.31 -7.05 -10.23
N ILE A 7 -9.69 -8.27 -10.62
CA ILE A 7 -9.40 -9.48 -9.84
C ILE A 7 -7.89 -9.71 -9.76
N GLY A 8 -7.17 -9.58 -10.89
CA GLY A 8 -5.71 -9.74 -10.91
C GLY A 8 -5.01 -8.76 -9.97
N LEU A 9 -5.43 -7.49 -9.96
CA LEU A 9 -4.90 -6.48 -9.05
C LEU A 9 -5.25 -6.77 -7.59
N ALA A 10 -6.48 -7.20 -7.29
CA ALA A 10 -6.88 -7.55 -5.93
C ALA A 10 -6.03 -8.70 -5.35
N VAL A 11 -5.81 -9.75 -6.15
CA VAL A 11 -4.96 -10.87 -5.75
C VAL A 11 -3.52 -10.41 -5.50
N LEU A 12 -2.99 -9.58 -6.40
CA LEU A 12 -1.62 -9.05 -6.28
C LEU A 12 -1.46 -8.22 -5.00
N VAL A 13 -2.40 -7.34 -4.69
CA VAL A 13 -2.40 -6.54 -3.46
C VAL A 13 -2.41 -7.44 -2.22
N VAL A 14 -3.31 -8.43 -2.16
CA VAL A 14 -3.38 -9.37 -1.02
C VAL A 14 -2.08 -10.15 -0.86
N LEU A 15 -1.47 -10.61 -1.95
CA LEU A 15 -0.19 -11.33 -1.92
C LEU A 15 0.92 -10.46 -1.34
N PHE A 16 1.05 -9.19 -1.76
CA PHE A 16 2.08 -8.30 -1.24
C PHE A 16 1.92 -8.02 0.26
N PHE A 17 0.70 -7.77 0.73
CA PHE A 17 0.44 -7.62 2.17
C PHE A 17 0.68 -8.92 2.94
N GLY A 18 0.34 -10.08 2.37
CA GLY A 18 0.62 -11.38 2.98
C GLY A 18 2.12 -11.65 3.11
N VAL A 19 2.90 -11.35 2.07
CA VAL A 19 4.37 -11.46 2.09
C VAL A 19 4.97 -10.51 3.13
N ASP A 20 4.51 -9.25 3.17
CA ASP A 20 4.97 -8.28 4.16
C ASP A 20 4.66 -8.73 5.59
N ALA A 21 3.47 -9.28 5.85
CA ALA A 21 3.09 -9.76 7.17
C ALA A 21 3.94 -10.95 7.63
N VAL A 22 4.27 -11.89 6.74
CA VAL A 22 4.98 -13.13 7.09
C VAL A 22 6.50 -12.95 7.10
N MET A 23 7.07 -12.29 6.08
CA MET A 23 8.52 -12.19 5.89
C MET A 23 9.12 -10.92 6.48
N LEU A 24 8.36 -9.83 6.47
CA LEU A 24 8.83 -8.50 6.87
C LEU A 24 8.14 -8.00 8.15
N HIS A 25 7.31 -8.84 8.77
CA HIS A 25 6.55 -8.55 9.99
C HIS A 25 5.75 -7.22 9.93
N GLY A 26 5.27 -6.85 8.74
CA GLY A 26 4.51 -5.62 8.51
C GLY A 26 5.34 -4.34 8.35
N SER A 27 6.67 -4.46 8.29
CA SER A 27 7.56 -3.29 8.23
C SER A 27 7.43 -2.50 6.92
N ALA A 28 7.17 -3.15 5.78
CA ALA A 28 7.01 -2.43 4.51
C ALA A 28 5.70 -1.64 4.48
N SER A 29 4.60 -2.23 4.98
CA SER A 29 3.32 -1.51 5.10
C SER A 29 3.42 -0.32 6.06
N LEU A 30 4.09 -0.50 7.20
CA LEU A 30 4.32 0.59 8.16
C LEU A 30 5.20 1.70 7.58
N PHE A 31 6.23 1.35 6.83
CA PHE A 31 7.08 2.31 6.13
C PHE A 31 6.25 3.12 5.13
N LEU A 32 5.47 2.46 4.28
CA LEU A 32 4.62 3.11 3.29
C LEU A 32 3.59 4.04 3.96
N ALA A 33 2.96 3.60 5.05
CA ALA A 33 2.00 4.41 5.79
C ALA A 33 2.61 5.72 6.32
N LYS A 34 3.85 5.68 6.83
CA LYS A 34 4.56 6.88 7.29
C LYS A 34 4.83 7.86 6.15
N GLU A 35 5.25 7.37 4.98
CA GLU A 35 5.48 8.23 3.82
C GLU A 35 4.17 8.83 3.28
N MET A 36 3.07 8.08 3.29
CA MET A 36 1.76 8.62 2.93
C MET A 36 1.28 9.70 3.90
N MET A 37 1.58 9.57 5.20
CA MET A 37 1.28 10.60 6.20
C MET A 37 2.09 11.88 5.91
N LYS A 38 3.38 11.74 5.61
CA LYS A 38 4.23 12.87 5.22
C LYS A 38 3.75 13.54 3.91
N LEU A 39 3.31 12.75 2.94
CA LEU A 39 2.71 13.27 1.71
C LEU A 39 1.43 14.07 2.02
N THR A 40 0.62 13.60 2.96
CA THR A 40 -0.59 14.31 3.40
C THR A 40 -0.24 15.65 4.05
N GLU A 41 0.76 15.69 4.92
CA GLU A 41 1.27 16.92 5.53
C GLU A 41 1.81 17.89 4.46
N TRP A 42 2.56 17.38 3.49
CA TRP A 42 3.05 18.17 2.36
C TRP A 42 1.89 18.76 1.56
N MET A 43 0.91 17.95 1.16
CA MET A 43 -0.30 18.42 0.46
C MET A 43 -1.07 19.47 1.28
N ALA A 44 -1.16 19.30 2.61
CA ALA A 44 -1.81 20.25 3.49
C ALA A 44 -1.06 21.59 3.59
N PHE A 45 0.26 21.60 3.42
CA PHE A 45 1.06 22.83 3.31
C PHE A 45 0.77 23.61 2.02
N TRP A 46 0.49 22.92 0.90
CA TRP A 46 0.16 23.56 -0.37
C TRP A 46 -1.29 24.02 -0.48
N ARG A 47 -2.15 23.64 0.47
CA ARG A 47 -3.52 24.14 0.57
C ARG A 47 -3.54 25.52 1.20
#